data_AF-A0AAN5CTG7-F1
#
_entry.id   AF-A0AAN5CTG7-F1
#
_cell.length_a   1.000
_cell.length_b   1.000
_cell.length_c   1.000
_cell.angle_alpha   90.00
_cell.angle_beta   90.00
_cell.angle_gamma   90.00
#
_symmetry.space_group_name_H-M   'P 1'
#
loop_
_entity.id
_entity.type
_entity.pdbx_description
1 polymer ?
#
loop_
_entity_poly.entity_id
_entity_poly.type
_entity_poly.pdbx_seq_one_letter_code
_entity_poly.pdbx_strand_id
1 'polypeptide(L)'
;IRPETQQFQNYSVLLLWGATNDLISVTVDLISMERLTAIWPVFIYIPSGPCAKISIELCNICNSLFCSLIANAVIIQCISFWYRLRVLSKPPPGTLALNGIVIMCVLPHLAQMVLVKRNLFGDPAFLQTVQTLYPLQNWTGVPFYGLPNIYEPAQAFSWLYFIVLLPILLGYLAITRQRVSLVVLALRSNKSMSQKTHEMHRVFVKV
;
A
#
# COMPACT_ATOMS: atom_id res chain seq x y z
N ILE A 1 25.89 -23.54 11.29
CA ILE A 1 25.46 -22.28 10.61
C ILE A 1 24.80 -21.42 11.68
N ARG A 2 25.35 -20.25 11.97
CA ARG A 2 25.01 -19.46 13.16
C ARG A 2 23.59 -18.85 13.00
N PRO A 3 22.68 -18.96 13.98
CA PRO A 3 21.29 -18.48 13.85
C PRO A 3 21.19 -16.96 13.57
N GLU A 4 22.25 -16.20 13.89
CA GLU A 4 22.37 -14.77 13.62
C GLU A 4 22.30 -14.44 12.12
N THR A 5 23.00 -15.17 11.24
CA THR A 5 23.03 -14.87 9.81
C THR A 5 21.69 -15.12 9.11
N GLN A 6 20.89 -16.07 9.61
CA GLN A 6 19.62 -16.45 8.99
C GLN A 6 18.51 -15.43 9.30
N GLN A 7 18.56 -14.78 10.47
CA GLN A 7 17.61 -13.72 10.83
C GLN A 7 17.83 -12.44 10.00
N PHE A 8 19.09 -12.08 9.74
CA PHE A 8 19.43 -10.95 8.85
C PHE A 8 18.99 -11.20 7.41
N GLN A 9 19.25 -12.40 6.88
CA GLN A 9 18.85 -12.76 5.53
C GLN A 9 17.33 -12.67 5.33
N ASN A 10 16.54 -13.18 6.28
CA ASN A 10 15.07 -13.10 6.19
C ASN A 10 14.56 -11.66 6.25
N TYR A 11 15.18 -10.82 7.07
CA TYR A 11 14.81 -9.42 7.18
C TYR A 11 15.17 -8.62 5.91
N SER A 12 16.33 -8.89 5.30
CA SER A 12 16.73 -8.28 4.03
C SER A 12 15.79 -8.63 2.89
N VAL A 13 15.21 -9.84 2.87
CA VAL A 13 14.19 -10.23 1.87
C VAL A 13 12.93 -9.37 2.01
N LEU A 14 12.45 -9.09 3.22
CA LEU A 14 11.30 -8.21 3.43
C LEU A 14 11.59 -6.77 2.97
N LEU A 15 12.78 -6.26 3.26
CA LEU A 15 13.20 -4.93 2.80
C LEU A 15 13.28 -4.85 1.28
N LEU A 16 13.76 -5.90 0.62
CA LEU A 16 13.82 -5.96 -0.85
C LEU A 16 12.41 -5.95 -1.46
N TRP A 17 11.46 -6.69 -0.87
CA TRP A 17 10.05 -6.66 -1.29
C TRP A 17 9.44 -5.27 -1.14
N GLY A 18 9.70 -4.60 -0.01
CA GLY A 18 9.26 -3.21 0.20
C GLY A 18 9.85 -2.26 -0.84
N ALA A 19 11.18 -2.30 -1.03
CA ALA A 19 11.86 -1.43 -2.00
C ALA A 19 11.39 -1.68 -3.45
N THR A 20 11.13 -2.93 -3.81
CA THR A 20 10.59 -3.28 -5.14
C THR A 20 9.17 -2.75 -5.30
N ASN A 21 8.32 -2.92 -4.28
CA ASN A 21 6.96 -2.38 -4.28
C ASN A 21 6.96 -0.85 -4.45
N ASP A 22 7.83 -0.16 -3.72
CA ASP A 22 7.96 1.31 -3.78
C ASP A 22 8.46 1.78 -5.15
N LEU A 23 9.45 1.09 -5.73
CA LEU A 23 9.96 1.41 -7.06
C LEU A 23 8.88 1.23 -8.14
N ILE A 24 8.11 0.15 -8.08
CA ILE A 24 6.98 -0.06 -8.99
C ILE A 24 5.93 1.02 -8.77
N SER A 25 5.60 1.33 -7.51
CA SER A 25 4.60 2.34 -7.16
C SER A 25 4.93 3.71 -7.75
N VAL A 26 6.17 4.18 -7.54
CA VAL A 26 6.65 5.46 -8.09
C VAL A 26 6.66 5.44 -9.62
N THR A 27 7.08 4.33 -10.24
CA THR A 27 7.09 4.21 -11.70
C THR A 27 5.68 4.32 -12.27
N VAL A 28 4.70 3.66 -11.65
CA VAL A 28 3.31 3.66 -12.07
C VAL A 28 2.68 5.04 -11.89
N ASP A 29 2.97 5.73 -10.78
CA ASP A 29 2.51 7.09 -10.50
C ASP A 29 3.08 8.11 -11.51
N LEU A 30 4.36 8.00 -11.87
CA LEU A 30 4.98 8.83 -12.92
C LEU A 30 4.35 8.60 -14.30
N ILE A 31 3.84 7.39 -14.56
CA ILE A 31 3.18 7.05 -15.82
C ILE A 31 1.73 7.53 -15.84
N SER A 32 1.00 7.46 -14.72
CA SER A 32 -0.39 7.90 -14.65
C SER A 32 -0.53 9.42 -14.53
N MET A 33 0.28 10.06 -13.67
CA MET A 33 0.18 11.47 -13.25
C MET A 33 -1.26 11.98 -13.31
N GLU A 34 -2.07 11.49 -12.38
CA GLU A 34 -3.50 11.73 -12.38
C GLU A 34 -3.93 12.77 -11.36
N ARG A 35 -4.91 13.59 -11.74
CA ARG A 35 -5.57 14.52 -10.83
C ARG A 35 -6.89 13.92 -10.39
N LEU A 36 -7.00 13.62 -9.09
CA LEU A 36 -8.25 13.20 -8.47
C LEU A 36 -9.14 14.42 -8.21
N THR A 37 -10.39 14.33 -8.65
CA THR A 37 -11.45 15.29 -8.36
C THR A 37 -12.64 14.56 -7.78
N ALA A 38 -13.01 14.90 -6.55
CA ALA A 38 -14.10 14.25 -5.82
C ALA A 38 -15.25 15.23 -5.62
N ILE A 39 -16.40 14.96 -6.24
CA ILE A 39 -17.68 15.63 -5.95
C ILE A 39 -18.68 14.55 -5.65
N TRP A 40 -19.15 14.48 -4.42
CA TRP A 40 -20.16 13.51 -4.01
C TRP A 40 -21.36 13.46 -4.97
N PRO A 41 -21.75 12.28 -5.51
CA PRO A 41 -21.23 10.91 -5.30
C PRO A 41 -20.24 10.39 -6.37
N VAL A 42 -19.65 11.29 -7.17
CA VAL A 42 -18.77 11.01 -8.31
C VAL A 42 -17.30 11.22 -7.95
N PHE A 43 -16.45 10.27 -8.31
CA PHE A 43 -14.99 10.44 -8.27
C PHE A 43 -14.42 10.37 -9.68
N ILE A 44 -13.67 11.40 -10.08
CA ILE A 44 -13.13 11.54 -11.43
C ILE A 44 -11.62 11.61 -11.36
N TYR A 45 -10.96 10.79 -12.16
CA TYR A 45 -9.52 10.82 -12.37
C TYR A 45 -9.25 11.44 -13.74
N ILE A 46 -8.47 12.52 -13.74
CA ILE A 46 -8.05 13.22 -14.95
C ILE A 46 -6.57 12.89 -15.15
N PRO A 47 -6.23 11.91 -16.02
CA PRO A 47 -4.85 11.55 -16.28
C PRO A 47 -4.17 12.64 -17.11
N SER A 48 -2.99 13.09 -16.68
CA SER A 48 -2.14 14.03 -17.43
C SER A 48 -0.79 13.42 -17.83
N GLY A 49 -0.53 12.17 -17.40
CA GLY A 49 0.74 11.48 -17.64
C GLY A 49 0.89 10.85 -19.03
N PRO A 50 2.05 10.22 -19.28
CA PRO A 50 2.33 9.48 -20.51
C PRO A 50 1.27 8.44 -20.88
N CYS A 51 0.61 7.82 -19.89
CA CYS A 51 -0.44 6.82 -20.14
C CYS A 51 -1.59 7.40 -20.98
N ALA A 52 -1.93 8.68 -20.80
CA ALA A 52 -3.07 9.32 -21.46
C ALA A 52 -2.85 9.45 -22.97
N LYS A 53 -1.59 9.47 -23.40
CA LYS A 53 -1.21 9.51 -24.83
C LYS A 53 -1.28 8.13 -25.49
N ILE A 54 -1.21 7.05 -24.71
CA ILE A 54 -1.20 5.67 -25.21
C ILE A 54 -2.62 5.11 -25.20
N SER A 55 -3.24 5.04 -24.03
CA SER A 55 -4.60 4.53 -23.86
C SER A 55 -5.14 4.87 -22.47
N ILE A 56 -6.44 5.21 -22.42
CA ILE A 56 -7.14 5.44 -21.17
C ILE A 56 -7.25 4.18 -20.31
N GLU A 57 -7.28 3.00 -20.94
CA GLU A 57 -7.29 1.72 -20.23
C GLU A 57 -5.98 1.49 -19.48
N LEU A 58 -4.86 1.90 -20.08
CA LEU A 58 -3.55 1.80 -19.45
C LEU A 58 -3.48 2.70 -18.22
N CYS A 59 -3.99 3.94 -18.30
CA CYS A 59 -4.07 4.83 -17.14
C CYS A 59 -4.89 4.21 -16.00
N ASN A 60 -6.05 3.63 -16.31
CA ASN A 60 -6.89 2.99 -15.30
C ASN A 60 -6.20 1.77 -14.65
N ILE A 61 -5.45 0.98 -15.44
CA ILE A 61 -4.63 -0.13 -14.93
C ILE A 61 -3.54 0.41 -14.01
N CYS A 62 -2.84 1.47 -14.42
CA CYS A 62 -1.81 2.12 -13.61
C CYS A 62 -2.39 2.62 -12.27
N ASN A 63 -3.49 3.38 -12.29
CA ASN A 63 -4.13 3.86 -11.05
C ASN A 63 -4.56 2.71 -10.13
N SER A 64 -5.21 1.69 -10.69
CA SER A 64 -5.64 0.52 -9.90
C SER A 64 -4.45 -0.22 -9.28
N LEU A 65 -3.38 -0.40 -10.05
CA LEU A 65 -2.15 -1.01 -9.59
C LEU A 65 -1.49 -0.16 -8.49
N PHE A 66 -1.44 1.16 -8.65
CA PHE A 66 -0.93 2.09 -7.65
C PHE A 66 -1.69 1.98 -6.32
N CYS A 67 -3.03 1.98 -6.34
CA CYS A 67 -3.84 1.78 -5.14
C CYS A 67 -3.54 0.43 -4.45
N SER A 68 -3.38 -0.66 -5.22
CA SER A 68 -3.00 -1.97 -4.68
C SER A 68 -1.59 -1.97 -4.07
N LEU A 69 -0.63 -1.28 -4.70
CA LEU A 69 0.75 -1.17 -4.22
C LEU A 69 0.84 -0.38 -2.91
N ILE A 70 0.00 0.64 -2.71
CA ILE A 70 -0.10 1.36 -1.42
C ILE A 70 -0.54 0.40 -0.32
N ALA A 71 -1.60 -0.39 -0.56
CA ALA A 71 -2.07 -1.36 0.44
C ALA A 71 -1.00 -2.41 0.76
N ASN A 72 -0.33 -2.93 -0.28
CA ASN A 72 0.78 -3.88 -0.12
C ASN A 72 1.95 -3.27 0.66
N ALA A 73 2.30 -2.00 0.42
CA ALA A 73 3.35 -1.31 1.16
C ALA A 73 3.05 -1.29 2.67
N VAL A 74 1.82 -0.92 3.05
CA VAL A 74 1.40 -0.89 4.46
C VAL A 74 1.45 -2.30 5.07
N ILE A 75 1.01 -3.33 4.33
CA ILE A 75 1.06 -4.72 4.80
C ILE A 75 2.52 -5.17 5.03
N ILE A 76 3.42 -4.93 4.09
CA ILE A 76 4.85 -5.27 4.22
C ILE A 76 5.44 -4.55 5.44
N GLN A 77 5.10 -3.27 5.63
CA GLN A 77 5.52 -2.47 6.79
C GLN A 77 5.01 -3.09 8.11
N CYS A 78 3.74 -3.50 8.18
CA CYS A 78 3.15 -4.19 9.32
C CYS A 78 3.86 -5.51 9.62
N ILE A 79 4.12 -6.34 8.60
CA ILE A 79 4.83 -7.62 8.76
C ILE A 79 6.26 -7.37 9.23
N SER A 80 6.94 -6.33 8.73
CA SER A 80 8.29 -5.93 9.14
C SER A 80 8.35 -5.59 10.63
N PHE A 81 7.41 -4.76 11.13
CA PHE A 81 7.33 -4.44 12.55
C PHE A 81 6.95 -5.64 13.42
N TRP A 82 5.99 -6.45 12.96
CA TRP A 82 5.61 -7.68 13.66
C TRP A 82 6.77 -8.68 13.75
N TYR A 83 7.56 -8.84 12.68
CA TYR A 83 8.74 -9.70 12.67
C TYR A 83 9.78 -9.21 13.68
N ARG A 84 10.07 -7.91 13.71
CA ARG A 84 10.98 -7.29 14.70
C ARG A 84 10.51 -7.55 16.14
N LEU A 85 9.20 -7.42 16.41
CA LEU A 85 8.64 -7.71 17.74
C LEU A 85 8.70 -9.21 18.07
N ARG A 86 8.48 -10.08 17.08
CA ARG A 86 8.49 -11.53 17.28
C ARG A 86 9.88 -12.07 17.58
N VAL A 87 10.92 -11.59 16.89
CA VAL A 87 12.33 -11.97 17.15
C VAL A 87 12.73 -11.65 18.60
N LEU A 88 12.17 -10.60 19.19
CA LEU A 88 12.43 -10.21 20.58
C LEU A 88 11.75 -11.11 21.62
N SER A 89 10.74 -11.92 21.26
CA SER A 89 9.95 -12.69 22.23
C SER A 89 9.81 -14.18 21.91
N LYS A 90 10.01 -14.60 20.65
CA LYS A 90 9.76 -15.97 20.16
C LYS A 90 10.75 -16.33 19.03
N PRO A 91 11.00 -17.63 18.77
CA PRO A 91 11.85 -18.05 17.65
C PRO A 91 11.29 -17.54 16.30
N PRO A 92 12.18 -17.11 15.38
CA PRO A 92 11.78 -16.48 14.11
C PRO A 92 11.04 -17.47 13.20
N PRO A 93 9.99 -17.04 12.50
CA PRO A 93 9.38 -17.85 11.44
C PRO A 93 10.35 -18.05 10.27
N GLY A 94 10.26 -19.19 9.60
CA GLY A 94 11.05 -19.49 8.41
C GLY A 94 10.69 -18.59 7.22
N THR A 95 11.63 -18.43 6.29
CA THR A 95 11.53 -17.57 5.10
C THR A 95 10.36 -17.95 4.18
N LEU A 96 10.08 -19.25 4.06
CA LEU A 96 8.97 -19.76 3.26
C LEU A 96 7.60 -19.31 3.80
N ALA A 97 7.44 -19.29 5.13
CA ALA A 97 6.21 -18.85 5.77
C ALA A 97 6.00 -17.34 5.59
N LEU A 98 7.08 -16.54 5.63
CA LEU A 98 7.02 -15.10 5.37
C LEU A 98 6.60 -14.79 3.93
N ASN A 99 7.21 -15.45 2.94
CA ASN A 99 6.82 -15.29 1.55
C ASN A 99 5.37 -15.75 1.30
N GLY A 100 4.93 -16.84 1.93
CA GLY A 100 3.55 -17.31 1.86
C GLY A 100 2.54 -16.29 2.41
N ILE A 101 2.86 -15.63 3.52
CA ILE A 101 2.01 -14.58 4.11
C ILE A 101 1.91 -13.38 3.15
N VAL A 102 3.04 -12.94 2.59
CA VAL A 102 3.05 -11.81 1.63
C VAL A 102 2.20 -12.15 0.41
N ILE A 103 2.37 -13.33 -0.19
CA ILE A 103 1.60 -13.77 -1.36
C ILE A 103 0.11 -13.87 -1.03
N MET A 104 -0.24 -14.45 0.12
CA MET A 104 -1.64 -14.54 0.58
C MET A 104 -2.28 -13.15 0.71
N CYS A 105 -1.53 -12.17 1.22
CA CYS A 105 -2.01 -10.80 1.36
C CYS A 105 -2.14 -10.06 0.03
N VAL A 106 -1.32 -10.37 -0.98
CA VAL A 106 -1.34 -9.71 -2.29
C VAL A 106 -2.49 -10.20 -3.18
N LEU A 107 -2.86 -11.49 -3.09
CA LEU A 107 -3.91 -12.12 -3.90
C LEU A 107 -5.28 -11.39 -3.89
N PRO A 108 -5.86 -11.00 -2.73
CA PRO A 108 -7.15 -10.30 -2.71
C PRO A 108 -7.09 -8.93 -3.42
N HIS A 109 -5.95 -8.25 -3.37
CA HIS A 109 -5.77 -6.96 -4.06
C HIS A 109 -5.75 -7.12 -5.59
N LEU A 110 -5.14 -8.21 -6.09
CA LEU A 110 -5.17 -8.53 -7.52
C LEU A 110 -6.59 -8.87 -8.01
N ALA A 111 -7.38 -9.59 -7.20
CA ALA A 111 -8.77 -9.89 -7.53
C ALA A 111 -9.64 -8.61 -7.57
N GLN A 112 -9.40 -7.67 -6.65
CA GLN A 112 -10.12 -6.40 -6.61
C GLN A 112 -9.80 -5.51 -7.82
N MET A 113 -8.55 -5.50 -8.29
CA MET A 113 -8.12 -4.77 -9.49
C MET A 113 -8.92 -5.19 -10.75
N VAL A 114 -9.21 -6.48 -10.90
CA VAL A 114 -9.97 -7.01 -12.05
C VAL A 114 -11.45 -6.57 -12.02
N LEU A 115 -12.04 -6.51 -10.82
CA LEU A 115 -13.45 -6.13 -10.65
C LEU A 115 -13.71 -4.64 -10.91
N VAL A 116 -12.76 -3.78 -10.51
CA VAL A 116 -12.85 -2.33 -10.72
C VAL A 116 -12.77 -1.99 -12.21
N LYS A 117 -11.90 -2.67 -12.98
CA LYS A 117 -11.67 -2.38 -14.42
C LYS A 117 -12.95 -2.30 -15.28
N ARG A 118 -14.01 -3.04 -14.95
CA ARG A 118 -15.22 -3.13 -15.79
C ARG A 118 -16.17 -1.93 -15.72
N ASN A 119 -16.03 -1.04 -14.73
CA ASN A 119 -17.10 -0.09 -14.38
C ASN A 119 -16.75 1.41 -14.56
N LEU A 120 -15.59 1.76 -15.13
CA LEU A 120 -15.06 3.14 -15.08
C LEU A 120 -15.15 3.95 -16.39
N PHE A 121 -15.71 3.42 -17.47
CA PHE A 121 -15.64 4.07 -18.79
C PHE A 121 -16.97 4.71 -19.24
N GLY A 122 -16.90 5.96 -19.68
CA GLY A 122 -17.88 6.54 -20.61
C GLY A 122 -19.23 6.98 -20.03
N ASP A 123 -19.36 7.14 -18.72
CA ASP A 123 -20.62 7.59 -18.12
C ASP A 123 -20.87 9.10 -18.38
N PRO A 124 -22.05 9.51 -18.88
CA PRO A 124 -22.41 10.92 -19.04
C PRO A 124 -22.33 11.73 -17.74
N ALA A 125 -22.40 11.09 -16.56
CA ALA A 125 -22.26 11.74 -15.26
C ALA A 125 -20.92 12.49 -15.13
N PHE A 126 -19.83 11.98 -15.70
CA PHE A 126 -18.52 12.60 -15.59
C PHE A 126 -18.46 13.98 -16.24
N LEU A 127 -19.04 14.11 -17.44
CA LEU A 127 -19.04 15.37 -18.18
C LEU A 127 -19.83 16.44 -17.43
N GLN A 128 -20.97 16.08 -16.85
CA GLN A 128 -21.79 17.00 -16.05
C GLN A 128 -21.05 17.50 -14.81
N THR A 129 -20.38 16.61 -14.08
CA THR A 129 -19.60 16.99 -12.89
C THR A 129 -18.41 17.89 -13.25
N VAL A 130 -17.67 17.57 -14.31
CA VAL A 130 -16.49 18.35 -14.73
C VAL A 130 -16.89 19.73 -15.26
N GLN A 131 -17.97 19.83 -16.03
CA GLN A 131 -18.53 21.11 -16.49
C GLN A 131 -18.99 22.00 -15.33
N THR A 132 -19.52 21.39 -14.26
CA THR A 132 -19.92 22.11 -13.04
C THR A 132 -18.72 22.72 -12.31
N LEU A 133 -17.58 22.01 -12.28
CA LEU A 133 -16.35 22.46 -11.62
C LEU A 133 -15.54 23.47 -12.43
N TYR A 134 -15.49 23.28 -13.74
CA TYR A 134 -14.65 24.05 -14.64
C TYR A 134 -15.45 24.45 -15.89
N PRO A 135 -16.39 25.39 -15.73
CA PRO A 135 -17.30 25.78 -16.81
C PRO A 135 -16.59 26.49 -17.97
N LEU A 136 -15.41 27.04 -17.74
CA LEU A 136 -14.63 27.80 -18.73
C LEU A 136 -13.71 26.92 -19.58
N GLN A 137 -13.56 25.64 -19.25
CA GLN A 137 -12.59 24.76 -19.91
C GLN A 137 -13.28 23.89 -20.96
N ASN A 138 -12.66 23.78 -22.14
CA ASN A 138 -13.18 22.92 -23.21
C ASN A 138 -12.78 21.47 -22.92
N TRP A 139 -13.76 20.64 -22.58
CA TRP A 139 -13.58 19.24 -22.21
C TRP A 139 -13.79 18.26 -23.38
N THR A 140 -13.97 18.78 -24.61
CA THR A 140 -14.13 17.94 -25.80
C THR A 140 -12.85 17.16 -26.10
N GLY A 141 -12.95 15.83 -26.16
CA GLY A 141 -11.82 14.94 -26.47
C GLY A 141 -10.86 14.67 -25.30
N VAL A 142 -11.13 15.17 -24.09
CA VAL A 142 -10.33 14.85 -22.89
C VAL A 142 -10.80 13.51 -22.33
N PRO A 143 -9.90 12.53 -22.10
CA PRO A 143 -10.30 11.24 -21.58
C PRO A 143 -10.47 11.29 -20.06
N PHE A 144 -11.60 10.79 -19.56
CA PHE A 144 -11.91 10.69 -18.13
C PHE A 144 -12.21 9.23 -17.76
N TYR A 145 -11.82 8.83 -16.57
CA TYR A 145 -12.28 7.59 -15.95
C TYR A 145 -12.56 7.84 -14.47
N GLY A 146 -13.45 7.05 -13.88
CA GLY A 146 -13.84 7.31 -12.50
C GLY A 146 -14.96 6.42 -12.01
N LEU A 147 -15.39 6.69 -10.79
CA LEU A 147 -16.58 6.07 -10.20
C LEU A 147 -17.76 7.01 -10.46
N PRO A 148 -18.69 6.66 -11.39
CA PRO A 148 -19.82 7.53 -11.69
C PRO A 148 -20.80 7.61 -10.54
N ASN A 149 -20.89 6.57 -9.71
CA ASN A 149 -21.73 6.55 -8.54
C ASN A 149 -21.18 5.61 -7.48
N ILE A 150 -20.68 6.16 -6.37
CA ILE A 150 -20.17 5.35 -5.27
C ILE A 150 -21.23 4.55 -4.52
N TYR A 151 -22.52 4.77 -4.77
CA TYR A 151 -23.60 3.94 -4.22
C TYR A 151 -23.84 2.65 -5.02
N GLU A 152 -23.27 2.53 -6.23
CA GLU A 152 -23.35 1.31 -7.02
C GLU A 152 -22.67 0.15 -6.25
N PRO A 153 -23.32 -0.98 -6.00
CA PRO A 153 -22.86 -1.97 -5.01
C PRO A 153 -21.45 -2.52 -5.28
N ALA A 154 -21.09 -2.71 -6.55
CA ALA A 154 -19.75 -3.15 -6.93
C ALA A 154 -18.66 -2.09 -6.65
N GLN A 155 -18.99 -0.81 -6.88
CA GLN A 155 -18.08 0.32 -6.67
C GLN A 155 -17.97 0.67 -5.19
N ALA A 156 -19.12 0.70 -4.51
CA ALA A 156 -19.23 0.89 -3.07
C ALA A 156 -18.39 -0.13 -2.31
N PHE A 157 -18.46 -1.42 -2.69
CA PHE A 157 -17.69 -2.47 -2.05
C PHE A 157 -16.18 -2.25 -2.19
N SER A 158 -15.71 -1.91 -3.39
CA SER A 158 -14.29 -1.66 -3.63
C SER A 158 -13.79 -0.43 -2.85
N TRP A 159 -14.56 0.66 -2.86
CA TRP A 159 -14.22 1.88 -2.15
C TRP A 159 -14.25 1.70 -0.63
N LEU A 160 -15.28 1.03 -0.11
CA LEU A 160 -15.42 0.71 1.31
C LEU A 160 -14.28 -0.20 1.79
N TYR A 161 -13.87 -1.17 0.97
CA TYR A 161 -12.73 -2.03 1.27
C TYR A 161 -11.46 -1.21 1.51
N PHE A 162 -11.13 -0.26 0.62
CA PHE A 162 -9.96 0.60 0.82
C PHE A 162 -10.12 1.50 2.04
N ILE A 163 -11.27 2.13 2.24
CA ILE A 163 -11.52 3.04 3.37
C ILE A 163 -11.53 2.34 4.72
N VAL A 164 -11.94 1.08 4.81
CA VAL A 164 -11.96 0.34 6.07
C VAL A 164 -10.62 -0.34 6.32
N LEU A 165 -10.02 -0.96 5.29
CA LEU A 165 -8.78 -1.71 5.44
C LEU A 165 -7.59 -0.81 5.77
N LEU A 166 -7.41 0.31 5.06
CA LEU A 166 -6.25 1.19 5.25
C LEU A 166 -6.15 1.73 6.68
N PRO A 167 -7.20 2.30 7.30
CA PRO A 167 -7.14 2.77 8.68
C PRO A 167 -6.90 1.66 9.69
N ILE A 168 -7.46 0.46 9.49
CA ILE A 168 -7.20 -0.68 10.37
C ILE A 168 -5.73 -1.08 10.30
N LEU A 169 -5.15 -1.16 9.10
CA LEU A 169 -3.74 -1.49 8.91
C LEU A 169 -2.82 -0.39 9.46
N LEU A 170 -3.13 0.88 9.23
CA LEU A 170 -2.38 2.01 9.79
C LEU A 170 -2.47 2.06 11.32
N GLY A 171 -3.65 1.77 11.89
CA GLY A 171 -3.83 1.64 13.34
C GLY A 171 -3.01 0.50 13.92
N TYR A 172 -3.03 -0.67 13.28
CA TYR A 172 -2.18 -1.81 13.66
C TYR A 172 -0.69 -1.45 13.59
N LEU A 173 -0.26 -0.76 12.53
CA LEU A 173 1.10 -0.28 12.36
C LEU A 173 1.51 0.70 13.47
N ALA A 174 0.65 1.65 13.81
CA ALA A 174 0.90 2.60 14.89
C ALA A 174 1.06 1.89 16.24
N ILE A 175 0.17 0.95 16.56
CA ILE A 175 0.21 0.16 17.81
C ILE A 175 1.48 -0.70 17.86
N THR A 176 1.81 -1.43 16.78
CA THR A 176 3.00 -2.29 16.75
C THR A 176 4.29 -1.47 16.83
N ARG A 177 4.37 -0.31 16.17
CA ARG A 177 5.49 0.61 16.30
C ARG A 177 5.65 1.14 17.72
N GLN A 178 4.55 1.54 18.37
CA GLN A 178 4.57 1.96 19.77
C GLN A 178 5.05 0.84 20.69
N ARG A 179 4.56 -0.39 20.49
CA ARG A 179 4.99 -1.58 21.26
C ARG A 179 6.47 -1.85 21.11
N VAL A 180 7.01 -1.82 19.90
CA VAL A 180 8.45 -2.00 19.65
C VAL A 180 9.26 -0.92 20.36
N SER A 181 8.85 0.35 20.25
CA SER A 181 9.52 1.47 20.93
C SER A 181 9.53 1.29 22.45
N LEU A 182 8.38 0.92 23.04
CA LEU A 182 8.25 0.69 24.48
C LEU A 182 9.11 -0.49 24.96
N VAL A 183 9.16 -1.59 24.22
CA VAL A 183 10.01 -2.74 24.55
C VAL A 183 11.49 -2.33 24.49
N VAL A 184 11.90 -1.59 23.47
CA VAL A 184 13.28 -1.08 23.36
C VAL A 184 13.63 -0.12 24.50
N LEU A 185 12.71 0.78 24.88
CA LEU A 185 12.90 1.69 26.01
C LEU A 185 12.97 0.94 27.34
N ALA A 186 12.11 -0.05 27.56
CA ALA A 186 12.14 -0.89 28.75
C ALA A 186 13.46 -1.66 28.86
N LEU A 187 13.96 -2.23 27.75
CA LEU A 187 15.28 -2.88 27.69
C LEU A 187 16.43 -1.91 27.98
N ARG A 188 16.35 -0.67 27.48
CA ARG A 188 17.38 0.36 27.71
C ARG A 188 17.38 0.88 29.15
N SER A 189 16.22 0.92 29.78
CA SER A 189 16.05 1.25 31.20
C SER A 189 16.56 0.14 32.11
N ASN A 190 16.43 -1.12 31.69
CA ASN A 190 16.91 -2.29 32.42
C ASN A 190 18.42 -2.50 32.18
N LYS A 191 19.26 -1.59 32.71
CA LYS A 191 20.74 -1.69 32.74
C LYS A 191 21.26 -2.82 33.67
N SER A 192 20.59 -3.95 33.70
CA SER A 192 21.10 -5.22 34.25
C SER A 192 20.98 -6.29 33.17
N MET A 193 21.59 -6.03 32.01
CA MET A 193 21.66 -6.99 30.92
C MET A 193 23.12 -7.22 30.57
N SER A 194 23.54 -8.49 30.60
CA SER A 194 24.92 -8.90 30.33
C SER A 194 25.42 -8.30 29.01
N GLN A 195 26.67 -7.83 28.99
CA GLN A 195 27.32 -7.17 27.85
C GLN A 195 27.13 -7.93 26.52
N LYS A 196 27.12 -9.26 26.55
CA LYS A 196 26.89 -10.11 25.37
C LYS A 196 25.49 -9.93 24.76
N THR A 197 24.46 -9.80 25.59
CA THR A 197 23.07 -9.60 25.13
C THR A 197 22.86 -8.16 24.64
N HIS A 198 23.57 -7.19 25.24
CA HIS A 198 23.52 -5.79 24.82
C HIS A 198 24.14 -5.58 23.42
N GLU A 199 25.27 -6.22 23.14
CA GLU A 199 25.91 -6.21 21.81
C GLU A 199 24.98 -6.82 20.75
N MET A 200 24.34 -7.95 21.05
CA MET A 200 23.40 -8.63 20.15
C MET A 200 22.16 -7.77 19.84
N HIS A 201 21.64 -7.03 20.82
CA HIS A 201 20.48 -6.14 20.64
C HIS A 201 20.83 -4.81 19.95
N ARG A 202 22.06 -4.31 20.10
CA ARG A 202 22.49 -3.03 19.51
C ARG A 202 22.42 -3.04 17.99
N VAL A 203 22.61 -4.20 17.36
CA VAL A 203 22.52 -4.36 15.90
C VAL A 203 21.09 -4.23 15.39
N PHE A 204 20.07 -4.60 16.18
CA PHE A 204 18.66 -4.49 15.79
C PHE A 204 18.06 -3.09 15.94
N VAL A 205 18.72 -2.19 16.67
CA VAL A 205 18.23 -0.83 16.95
C VAL A 205 18.84 0.24 16.04
N LYS A 206 19.96 -0.07 15.37
CA LYS A 206 20.75 0.93 14.64
C LYS A 206 20.41 1.06 13.13
N VAL A 207 19.35 0.40 12.65
CA VAL A 207 18.90 0.46 11.23
C VAL A 207 17.44 0.87 11.12
#